data_AF-D5B956-F1
#
_entry.id   AF-D5B956-F1
#
_cell.length_a   1.000
_cell.length_b   1.000
_cell.length_c   1.000
_cell.angle_alpha   90.00
_cell.angle_beta   90.00
_cell.angle_gamma   90.00
#
_symmetry.space_group_name_H-M   'P 1'
#
loop_
_entity.id
_entity.type
_entity.pdbx_description
1 polymer ?
#
loop_
_entity_poly.entity_id
_entity_poly.type
_entity_poly.pdbx_seq_one_letter_code
_entity_poly.pdbx_strand_id
1 'polypeptide(L)'
;METISKNNIGLDIDKSKIIAEKLNELLSNYQQFYMNLRGFHWNIKGKKFFELHLKFEELYNDALLKIDEIAERVLTLSETPVHSFRKYLKISEIKPAENITNGEQAVDKVLLKP
;
A
#
# COMPACT_ATOMS: atom_id res chain seq x y z
N MET A 1 -39.43 10.05 1.56
CA MET A 1 -38.02 10.21 2.00
C MET A 1 -37.43 8.81 2.06
N GLU A 2 -36.41 8.52 1.25
CA GLU A 2 -35.64 7.28 1.42
C GLU A 2 -34.90 7.35 2.75
N THR A 3 -35.17 6.39 3.63
CA THR A 3 -34.41 6.17 4.85
C THR A 3 -33.03 5.65 4.50
N ILE A 4 -32.01 6.50 4.65
CA ILE A 4 -30.61 6.11 4.50
C ILE A 4 -30.24 5.11 5.60
N SER A 5 -29.86 3.90 5.19
CA SER A 5 -29.32 2.91 6.11
C SER A 5 -27.90 3.30 6.54
N LYS A 6 -27.62 3.20 7.83
CA LYS A 6 -26.35 3.63 8.44
C LYS A 6 -25.59 2.46 9.03
N ASN A 7 -24.26 2.50 8.92
CA ASN A 7 -23.37 1.56 9.57
C ASN A 7 -23.19 1.88 11.07
N ASN A 8 -22.33 1.12 11.75
CA ASN A 8 -22.13 1.18 13.20
C ASN A 8 -21.54 2.52 13.71
N ILE A 9 -21.03 3.38 12.82
CA ILE A 9 -20.53 4.72 13.15
C ILE A 9 -21.44 5.83 12.59
N GLY A 10 -22.64 5.50 12.13
CA GLY A 10 -23.64 6.46 11.68
C GLY A 10 -23.44 6.98 10.25
N LEU A 11 -22.58 6.36 9.45
CA LEU A 11 -22.36 6.71 8.05
C LEU A 11 -23.27 5.92 7.12
N ASP A 12 -23.63 6.51 5.99
CA ASP A 12 -24.35 5.85 4.88
C ASP A 12 -23.61 4.58 4.43
N ILE A 13 -24.33 3.45 4.35
CA ILE A 13 -23.74 2.14 4.05
C ILE A 13 -23.20 2.08 2.63
N ASP A 14 -23.97 2.52 1.64
CA ASP A 14 -23.58 2.41 0.23
C ASP A 14 -22.35 3.26 -0.08
N LYS A 15 -22.29 4.47 0.50
CA LYS A 15 -21.09 5.33 0.40
C LYS A 15 -19.91 4.73 1.15
N SER A 16 -20.14 4.13 2.32
CA SER A 16 -19.07 3.47 3.09
C SER A 16 -18.45 2.32 2.31
N LYS A 17 -19.27 1.53 1.61
CA LYS A 17 -18.81 0.44 0.75
C LYS A 17 -17.93 0.93 -0.40
N ILE A 18 -18.36 1.98 -1.11
CA ILE A 18 -17.56 2.58 -2.20
C ILE A 18 -16.20 3.08 -1.67
N ILE A 19 -16.18 3.69 -0.49
CA ILE A 19 -14.94 4.16 0.14
C ILE A 19 -14.05 2.97 0.54
N ALA A 20 -14.63 1.92 1.13
CA ALA A 20 -13.90 0.72 1.51
C ALA A 20 -13.28 -0.01 0.31
N GLU A 21 -13.95 -0.03 -0.84
CA GLU A 21 -13.40 -0.57 -2.09
C GLU A 21 -12.14 0.19 -2.52
N LYS A 22 -12.17 1.53 -2.52
CA LYS A 22 -10.99 2.37 -2.80
C LYS A 22 -9.89 2.23 -1.76
N LEU A 23 -10.25 2.06 -0.49
CA LEU A 23 -9.27 1.79 0.56
C LEU A 23 -8.62 0.42 0.39
N ASN A 24 -9.33 -0.58 -0.13
CA ASN A 24 -8.75 -1.88 -0.47
C ASN A 24 -7.81 -1.82 -1.68
N GLU A 25 -8.07 -0.94 -2.64
CA GLU A 25 -7.12 -0.61 -3.72
C GLU A 25 -5.85 0.02 -3.14
N LEU A 26 -6.01 1.03 -2.27
CA LEU A 26 -4.91 1.69 -1.58
C LEU A 26 -4.09 0.72 -0.72
N LEU A 27 -4.77 -0.16 0.04
CA LEU A 27 -4.14 -1.20 0.86
C LEU A 27 -3.31 -2.15 0.00
N SER A 28 -3.84 -2.56 -1.16
CA SER A 28 -3.12 -3.41 -2.11
C SER A 28 -1.88 -2.74 -2.68
N ASN A 29 -1.99 -1.44 -3.02
CA ASN A 29 -0.86 -0.63 -3.47
C ASN A 29 0.22 -0.51 -2.39
N TYR A 30 -0.17 -0.19 -1.15
CA TYR A 30 0.77 -0.07 -0.03
C TYR A 30 1.47 -1.39 0.30
N GLN A 31 0.76 -2.52 0.24
CA GLN A 31 1.36 -3.85 0.43
C GLN A 31 2.41 -4.16 -0.65
N GLN A 32 2.11 -3.86 -1.92
CA GLN A 32 3.08 -4.06 -2.99
C GLN A 32 4.26 -3.07 -2.89
N PHE A 33 3.99 -1.82 -2.52
CA PHE A 33 5.01 -0.79 -2.31
C PHE A 33 5.95 -1.16 -1.17
N TYR A 34 5.42 -1.59 -0.03
CA TYR A 34 6.17 -2.11 1.11
C TYR A 34 7.13 -3.24 0.68
N MET A 35 6.62 -4.21 -0.07
CA MET A 35 7.45 -5.34 -0.51
C MET A 35 8.54 -4.90 -1.49
N ASN A 36 8.24 -3.98 -2.40
CA ASN A 36 9.24 -3.41 -3.30
C ASN A 36 10.34 -2.66 -2.53
N LEU A 37 9.98 -1.83 -1.55
CA LEU A 37 10.93 -1.11 -0.70
C LEU A 37 11.83 -2.05 0.09
N ARG A 38 11.30 -3.13 0.66
CA ARG A 38 12.08 -4.20 1.31
C ARG A 38 13.06 -4.83 0.31
N GLY A 39 12.58 -5.13 -0.89
CA GLY A 39 13.41 -5.63 -1.98
C GLY A 39 14.57 -4.68 -2.32
N PHE A 40 14.31 -3.37 -2.40
CA PHE A 40 15.34 -2.37 -2.66
C PHE A 40 16.32 -2.27 -1.49
N HIS A 41 15.83 -2.19 -0.25
CA HIS A 41 16.66 -2.16 0.95
C HIS A 41 17.64 -3.34 1.00
N TRP A 42 17.20 -4.56 0.68
CA TRP A 42 18.06 -5.74 0.70
C TRP A 42 19.07 -5.79 -0.44
N ASN A 43 18.67 -5.35 -1.65
CA ASN A 43 19.42 -5.65 -2.87
C ASN A 43 20.21 -4.46 -3.43
N ILE A 44 20.07 -3.26 -2.87
CA ILE A 44 20.73 -2.06 -3.38
C ILE A 44 22.26 -2.19 -3.33
N LYS A 45 22.93 -1.69 -4.37
CA LYS A 45 24.40 -1.66 -4.50
C LYS A 45 24.87 -0.32 -5.06
N GLY A 46 26.16 -0.06 -4.93
CA GLY A 46 26.84 1.09 -5.54
C GLY A 46 27.10 2.24 -4.58
N LYS A 47 27.51 3.40 -5.14
CA LYS A 47 28.09 4.52 -4.37
C LYS A 47 27.15 5.13 -3.32
N LYS A 48 25.84 5.03 -3.54
CA LYS A 48 24.79 5.56 -2.63
C LYS A 48 24.21 4.49 -1.69
N PHE A 49 24.90 3.35 -1.51
CA PHE A 49 24.40 2.22 -0.72
C PHE A 49 23.89 2.64 0.65
N PHE A 50 24.72 3.29 1.47
CA PHE A 50 24.36 3.64 2.85
C PHE A 50 23.17 4.60 2.94
N GLU A 51 23.10 5.58 2.05
CA GLU A 51 21.99 6.55 2.01
C GLU A 51 20.68 5.87 1.60
N LEU A 52 20.70 5.11 0.50
CA LEU A 52 19.50 4.50 -0.06
C LEU A 52 19.02 3.31 0.77
N HIS A 53 19.93 2.50 1.33
CA HIS A 53 19.58 1.39 2.20
C HIS A 53 18.78 1.87 3.42
N LEU A 54 19.26 2.92 4.11
CA LEU A 54 18.55 3.53 5.23
C LEU A 54 17.26 4.21 4.79
N LYS A 55 17.25 4.89 3.63
CA LYS A 55 16.04 5.57 3.16
C LYS A 55 14.93 4.59 2.81
N PHE A 56 15.23 3.46 2.19
CA PHE A 56 14.23 2.43 1.91
C PHE A 56 13.69 1.77 3.19
N GLU A 57 14.51 1.69 4.25
CA GLU A 57 14.04 1.26 5.58
C GLU A 57 13.06 2.24 6.21
N GLU A 58 13.42 3.52 6.22
CA GLU A 58 12.52 4.57 6.69
C GLU A 58 11.16 4.48 5.99
N LEU A 59 11.17 4.34 4.65
CA LEU A 59 9.97 4.26 3.84
C LEU A 59 9.16 2.98 4.08
N TYR A 60 9.79 1.80 4.22
CA TYR A 60 9.02 0.58 4.45
C TYR A 60 8.42 0.53 5.86
N ASN A 61 9.08 1.13 6.85
CA ASN A 61 8.54 1.21 8.21
C ASN A 61 7.32 2.11 8.25
N ASP A 62 7.39 3.24 7.56
CA ASP A 62 6.27 4.14 7.38
C ASP A 62 5.11 3.48 6.62
N ALA A 63 5.40 2.78 5.52
CA ALA A 63 4.40 2.01 4.77
C ALA A 63 3.73 0.93 5.62
N LEU A 64 4.48 0.26 6.51
CA LEU A 64 3.96 -0.77 7.41
C LEU A 64 2.88 -0.21 8.35
N LEU A 65 3.09 0.98 8.91
CA LEU A 65 2.09 1.64 9.77
C LEU A 65 0.82 1.97 8.97
N LYS A 66 0.98 2.51 7.77
CA LYS A 66 -0.14 2.88 6.88
C LYS A 66 -0.96 1.68 6.43
N ILE A 67 -0.33 0.53 6.19
CA ILE A 67 -1.02 -0.72 5.86
C ILE A 67 -2.05 -1.06 6.94
N ASP A 68 -1.64 -1.00 8.21
CA ASP A 68 -2.50 -1.30 9.35
C ASP A 68 -3.63 -0.27 9.48
N GLU A 69 -3.29 1.03 9.46
CA GLU A 69 -4.27 2.12 9.53
C GLU A 69 -5.34 2.02 8.44
N ILE A 70 -4.96 1.69 7.20
CA ILE A 70 -5.90 1.52 6.10
C ILE A 70 -6.79 0.30 6.32
N ALA A 71 -6.22 -0.83 6.74
CA ALA A 71 -6.99 -2.06 6.99
C ALA A 71 -8.01 -1.86 8.12
N GLU A 72 -7.61 -1.23 9.22
CA GLU A 72 -8.51 -0.89 10.32
C GLU A 72 -9.56 0.14 9.92
N ARG A 73 -9.24 1.05 9.00
CA ARG A 73 -10.22 1.99 8.46
C ARG A 73 -11.30 1.27 7.64
N VAL A 74 -10.94 0.25 6.86
CA VAL A 74 -11.91 -0.60 6.15
C VAL A 74 -12.85 -1.30 7.14
N LEU A 75 -12.31 -1.87 8.22
CA LEU A 75 -13.11 -2.49 9.28
C LEU A 75 -14.05 -1.48 9.97
N THR A 76 -13.56 -0.28 10.25
CA THR A 76 -14.35 0.81 10.85
C THR A 76 -15.55 1.19 9.98
N LEU A 77 -15.43 1.07 8.65
CA LEU A 77 -16.54 1.28 7.71
C LEU A 77 -17.51 0.09 7.64
N SER A 78 -17.31 -0.94 8.47
CA SER A 78 -18.06 -2.21 8.50
C SER A 78 -17.83 -3.09 7.28
N GLU A 79 -16.66 -2.98 6.65
CA GLU A 79 -16.27 -3.73 5.45
C GLU A 79 -15.02 -4.59 5.72
N THR A 80 -14.68 -5.50 4.79
CA THR A 80 -13.56 -6.44 4.99
C THR A 80 -12.29 -5.98 4.26
N PRO A 81 -11.13 -5.87 4.95
CA PRO A 81 -9.87 -5.59 4.29
C PRO A 81 -9.37 -6.79 3.48
N VAL A 82 -8.78 -6.51 2.32
CA VAL A 82 -8.02 -7.52 1.57
C VAL A 82 -6.76 -7.91 2.35
N HIS A 83 -6.42 -9.20 2.34
CA HIS A 83 -5.37 -9.74 3.22
C HIS A 83 -4.55 -10.86 2.58
N SER A 84 -4.67 -11.10 1.27
CA SER A 84 -3.93 -12.17 0.59
C SER A 84 -3.09 -11.63 -0.55
N PHE A 85 -1.86 -12.16 -0.69
CA PHE A 85 -0.94 -11.76 -1.76
C PHE A 85 -1.57 -11.89 -3.15
N ARG A 86 -2.35 -12.96 -3.41
CA ARG A 86 -3.06 -13.13 -4.68
C ARG A 86 -4.03 -11.98 -4.97
N LYS A 87 -4.75 -11.49 -3.95
CA LYS A 87 -5.66 -10.34 -4.11
C LYS A 87 -4.87 -9.05 -4.30
N TYR A 88 -3.83 -8.81 -3.51
CA TYR A 88 -2.98 -7.63 -3.66
C TYR A 88 -2.40 -7.52 -5.08
N LEU A 89 -1.85 -8.61 -5.62
CA LEU A 89 -1.30 -8.65 -6.98
C LEU A 89 -2.35 -8.39 -8.07
N LYS A 90 -3.61 -8.78 -7.84
CA LYS A 90 -4.71 -8.56 -8.79
C LYS A 90 -5.19 -7.11 -8.78
N ILE A 91 -5.19 -6.47 -7.61
CA ILE A 91 -5.81 -5.15 -7.39
C ILE A 91 -4.78 -4.02 -7.54
N SER A 92 -3.55 -4.23 -7.08
CA SER A 92 -2.50 -3.21 -7.06
C SER A 92 -2.16 -2.69 -8.46
N GLU A 93 -2.14 -1.36 -8.57
CA GLU A 93 -1.58 -0.63 -9.71
C GLU A 93 -0.06 -0.70 -9.68
N ILE A 94 0.53 -0.62 -8.49
CA ILE A 94 1.98 -0.82 -8.29
C ILE A 94 2.32 -2.27 -8.66
N LYS A 95 3.33 -2.45 -9.50
CA LYS A 95 3.79 -3.78 -9.93
C LYS A 95 4.96 -4.27 -9.08
N PRO A 96 5.09 -5.59 -8.89
CA PRO A 96 6.28 -6.16 -8.29
C PRO A 96 7.54 -5.72 -9.03
N ALA A 97 8.55 -5.29 -8.26
CA ALA A 97 9.87 -5.00 -8.77
C ALA A 97 10.80 -6.18 -8.50
N GLU A 98 11.39 -6.73 -9.55
CA GLU A 98 12.26 -7.90 -9.47
C GLU A 98 13.69 -7.55 -9.87
N ASN A 99 14.68 -8.12 -9.18
CA ASN A 99 16.11 -8.05 -9.53
C ASN A 99 16.70 -6.62 -9.63
N ILE A 100 16.11 -5.63 -8.96
CA ILE A 100 16.63 -4.26 -8.94
C ILE A 100 17.75 -4.12 -7.89
N THR A 101 18.94 -3.75 -8.35
CA THR A 101 20.11 -3.48 -7.50
C THR A 101 20.68 -2.07 -7.71
N ASN A 102 20.32 -1.39 -8.80
CA ASN A 102 20.75 -0.04 -9.13
C ASN A 102 19.92 1.02 -8.39
N GLY A 103 20.61 2.01 -7.79
CA GLY A 103 19.99 3.06 -6.97
C GLY A 103 19.02 3.96 -7.72
N GLU A 104 19.39 4.39 -8.92
CA GLU A 104 18.56 5.29 -9.73
C GLU A 104 17.29 4.56 -10.20
N GLN A 105 17.42 3.31 -10.64
CA GLN A 105 16.27 2.47 -11.01
C GLN A 105 15.32 2.24 -9.84
N ALA A 106 15.85 1.97 -8.64
CA ALA A 106 15.03 1.80 -7.44
C ALA A 106 14.28 3.10 -7.10
N VAL A 107 14.95 4.26 -7.18
CA VAL A 107 14.32 5.57 -6.96
C VAL A 107 13.22 5.85 -8.01
N ASP A 108 13.46 5.54 -9.28
CA ASP A 108 12.45 5.72 -10.33
C ASP A 108 11.18 4.89 -10.07
N LYS A 109 11.34 3.67 -9.52
CA LYS A 109 10.20 2.83 -9.10
C LYS A 109 9.44 3.41 -7.91
N VAL A 110 10.11 4.13 -7.02
CA VAL A 110 9.45 4.81 -5.89
C VAL A 110 8.70 6.06 -6.33
N LEU A 111 9.27 6.84 -7.25
CA LEU A 111 8.67 8.09 -7.72
C LEU A 111 7.51 7.90 -8.71
N LEU A 112 7.27 6.66 -9.16
CA LEU A 112 6.22 6.32 -10.14
C LEU A 112 6.29 7.25 -11.36
N LYS A 113 7.50 7.49 -11.89
CA LYS A 113 7.65 8.28 -13.12
C LYS A 113 6.82 7.62 -14.24
N PRO A 114 6.03 8.41 -14.99
CA PRO A 114 5.20 7.90 -16.07
C PRO A 114 6.01 7.22 -17.16
#